data_AF-A0A1S3XK62-F1
#
_entry.id   AF-A0A1S3XK62-F1
#
_cell.length_a   1.000
_cell.length_b   1.000
_cell.length_c   1.000
_cell.angle_alpha   90.00
_cell.angle_beta   90.00
_cell.angle_gamma   90.00
#
_symmetry.space_group_name_H-M   'P 1'
#
loop_
_entity.id
_entity.type
_entity.pdbx_description
1 polymer ?
#
loop_
_entity_poly.entity_id
_entity_poly.type
_entity_poly.pdbx_seq_one_letter_code
_entity_poly.pdbx_strand_id
1 'polypeptide(L)'
;MKFLIGEQNHVKRQLQKVWMYEEYGPKEVLKLEDFPIPCPQHDQLLVQVKAAALNPIDFKFRQRPVVPLDFPFVPGCDMAGIVVGKGDSVSRFDIGDEVYGNIQNFTTDKIKQLGTLAEFIVVEEELVARKPKNVSFEEAASLPVAFQTAIEGFKTAGFKKGQSVFIVGGAGGVGSLVIQLAKQFYGASFVTATTSTTKVEFVKSLGADKVVDYTKTRYEDIKEKYDLVYDTIGDSKNSYVVAKEEAPIIDITWPPSNPRAMHSNLTVCGEVFEKIEPYLENGKLKATIDPASPFHFYEVIEAFSYLETGRARGKVVISPFPSTHEDEFL
;
A
#
# COMPACT_ATOMS: atom_id res chain seq x y z
N MET A 1 -11.89 4.09 29.42
CA MET A 1 -11.75 5.39 30.12
C MET A 1 -12.47 6.46 29.30
N LYS A 2 -13.38 7.27 29.89
CA LYS A 2 -14.15 8.26 29.12
C LYS A 2 -13.22 9.37 28.61
N PHE A 3 -12.99 9.45 27.30
CA PHE A 3 -12.58 10.69 26.67
C PHE A 3 -13.80 11.64 26.72
N LEU A 4 -13.97 12.36 27.83
CA LEU A 4 -14.99 13.39 27.95
C LEU A 4 -14.56 14.59 27.11
N ILE A 5 -15.32 14.87 26.07
CA ILE A 5 -15.28 16.10 25.30
C ILE A 5 -15.82 17.21 26.23
N GLY A 6 -14.96 18.13 26.66
CA GLY A 6 -15.39 19.25 27.49
C GLY A 6 -14.24 20.08 28.07
N GLU A 7 -14.06 21.26 27.47
CA GLU A 7 -13.37 22.45 27.98
C GLU A 7 -11.85 22.41 28.22
N GLN A 8 -11.24 23.55 27.89
CA GLN A 8 -9.83 23.85 28.04
C GLN A 8 -9.37 23.65 29.49
N ASN A 9 -8.83 22.47 29.77
CA ASN A 9 -7.97 22.23 30.92
C ASN A 9 -6.74 21.48 30.41
N HIS A 10 -5.57 21.84 30.95
CA HIS A 10 -4.26 21.26 30.65
C HIS A 10 -4.17 19.78 31.05
N VAL A 11 -4.95 18.91 30.40
CA VAL A 11 -4.68 17.48 30.37
C VAL A 11 -3.40 17.33 29.57
N LYS A 12 -2.32 16.96 30.26
CA LYS A 12 -1.03 16.67 29.63
C LYS A 12 -1.29 15.57 28.60
N ARG A 13 -1.35 15.93 27.31
CA ARG A 13 -1.59 14.96 26.23
C ARG A 13 -0.50 13.92 26.31
N GLN A 14 -0.89 12.64 26.33
CA GLN A 14 0.07 11.56 26.19
C GLN A 14 0.81 11.75 24.86
N LEU A 15 2.11 11.51 24.91
CA LEU A 15 3.00 11.61 23.75
C LEU A 15 3.22 10.22 23.20
N GLN A 16 3.45 10.16 21.89
CA GLN A 16 3.85 8.98 21.14
C GLN A 16 5.09 9.29 20.33
N LYS A 17 5.82 8.24 19.95
CA LYS A 17 6.89 8.31 18.95
C LYS A 17 6.32 8.34 17.54
N VAL A 18 6.80 9.27 16.74
CA VAL A 18 6.48 9.36 15.31
C VAL A 18 7.74 9.69 14.51
N TRP A 19 7.79 9.23 13.27
CA TRP A 19 8.77 9.73 12.30
C TRP A 19 8.14 10.85 11.48
N MET A 20 8.76 12.04 11.47
CA MET A 20 8.23 13.20 10.76
C MET A 20 9.33 13.97 10.02
N TYR A 21 8.93 14.86 9.12
CA TYR A 21 9.83 15.82 8.47
C TYR A 21 9.18 17.21 8.40
N GLU A 22 10.01 18.25 8.41
CA GLU A 22 9.58 19.67 8.39
C GLU A 22 9.95 20.39 7.08
N GLU A 23 10.66 19.69 6.19
CA GLU A 23 11.03 20.19 4.87
C GLU A 23 11.13 19.03 3.88
N TYR A 24 10.93 19.32 2.60
CA TYR A 24 11.14 18.32 1.55
C TYR A 24 12.61 17.95 1.43
N GLY A 25 12.91 16.68 1.16
CA GLY A 25 14.28 16.26 1.01
C GLY A 25 14.50 14.75 0.95
N PRO A 26 15.78 14.34 0.97
CA PRO A 26 16.15 12.94 1.06
C PRO A 26 15.78 12.37 2.44
N LYS A 27 15.91 11.07 2.64
CA LYS A 27 15.48 10.38 3.88
C LYS A 27 16.07 10.96 5.18
N GLU A 28 17.20 11.64 5.11
CA GLU A 28 17.88 12.27 6.24
C GLU A 28 17.10 13.45 6.87
N VAL A 29 16.07 13.97 6.19
CA VAL A 29 15.15 14.96 6.79
C VAL A 29 14.15 14.34 7.76
N LEU A 30 14.00 13.01 7.76
CA LEU A 30 13.14 12.30 8.71
C LEU A 30 13.79 12.29 10.09
N LYS A 31 13.00 12.69 11.09
CA LYS A 31 13.39 12.71 12.50
C LYS A 31 12.37 11.94 13.33
N LEU A 32 12.89 11.20 14.30
CA LEU A 32 12.09 10.55 15.33
C LEU A 32 11.83 11.57 16.43
N GLU A 33 10.56 11.86 16.69
CA GLU A 33 10.15 12.89 17.64
C GLU A 33 9.04 12.38 18.56
N ASP A 34 8.84 13.06 19.69
CA ASP A 34 7.65 12.91 20.53
C ASP A 34 6.53 13.81 20.01
N PHE A 35 5.35 13.24 19.76
CA PHE A 35 4.18 13.96 19.24
C PHE A 35 2.93 13.62 20.06
N PRO A 36 1.96 14.54 20.25
CA PRO A 36 0.73 14.20 20.96
C PRO A 36 -0.06 13.06 20.30
N ILE A 37 -0.59 12.14 21.10
CA ILE A 37 -1.58 11.17 20.63
C ILE A 37 -2.83 11.94 20.15
N PRO A 38 -3.28 11.73 18.90
CA PRO A 38 -4.45 12.41 18.37
C PRO A 38 -5.74 11.91 19.04
N CYS A 39 -6.76 12.77 19.10
CA CYS A 39 -8.11 12.38 19.51
C CYS A 39 -8.97 12.13 18.26
N PRO A 40 -9.72 11.02 18.20
CA PRO A 40 -10.60 10.76 17.06
C PRO A 40 -11.76 11.77 17.00
N GLN A 41 -12.10 12.23 15.80
CA GLN A 41 -13.36 12.92 15.53
C GLN A 41 -14.53 11.93 15.49
N HIS A 42 -15.76 12.44 15.30
CA HIS A 42 -17.00 11.66 15.43
C HIS A 42 -17.06 10.39 14.56
N ASP A 43 -16.49 10.41 13.36
CA ASP A 43 -16.46 9.32 12.37
C ASP A 43 -15.10 8.57 12.31
N GLN A 44 -14.20 8.86 13.25
CA GLN A 44 -12.84 8.34 13.25
C GLN A 44 -12.59 7.31 14.36
N LEU A 45 -11.68 6.40 14.08
CA LEU A 45 -11.08 5.46 14.99
C LEU A 45 -9.73 6.01 15.46
N LEU A 46 -9.41 5.83 16.74
CA LEU A 46 -8.04 5.89 17.25
C LEU A 46 -7.48 4.47 17.21
N VAL A 47 -6.42 4.26 16.45
CA VAL A 47 -5.84 2.94 16.21
C VAL A 47 -4.40 2.91 16.71
N GLN A 48 -4.09 1.93 17.56
CA GLN A 48 -2.71 1.59 17.90
C GLN A 48 -2.12 0.78 16.76
N VAL A 49 -1.13 1.34 16.08
CA VAL A 49 -0.47 0.71 14.92
C VAL A 49 0.39 -0.45 15.40
N LYS A 50 0.16 -1.63 14.83
CA LYS A 50 0.98 -2.83 15.10
C LYS A 50 1.95 -3.12 13.96
N ALA A 51 1.58 -2.79 12.72
CA ALA A 51 2.47 -2.81 11.57
C ALA A 51 2.07 -1.72 10.55
N ALA A 52 3.05 -1.24 9.79
CA ALA A 52 2.85 -0.35 8.66
C ALA A 52 3.63 -0.86 7.44
N ALA A 53 3.23 -0.49 6.23
CA ALA A 53 4.01 -0.82 5.04
C ALA A 53 4.37 0.42 4.23
N LEU A 54 5.61 0.44 3.74
CA LEU A 54 6.10 1.54 2.92
C LEU A 54 5.72 1.34 1.45
N ASN A 55 5.50 2.46 0.77
CA ASN A 55 5.17 2.58 -0.64
C ASN A 55 6.08 3.60 -1.31
N PRO A 56 6.34 3.48 -2.63
CA PRO A 56 7.11 4.50 -3.33
C PRO A 56 6.50 5.90 -3.24
N ILE A 57 5.17 6.00 -3.07
CA ILE A 57 4.52 7.29 -2.90
C ILE A 57 4.94 8.02 -1.61
N ASP A 58 5.27 7.29 -0.54
CA ASP A 58 5.67 7.86 0.74
C ASP A 58 6.97 8.68 0.62
N PHE A 59 8.00 8.13 -0.04
CA PHE A 59 9.25 8.86 -0.24
C PHE A 59 9.15 9.88 -1.39
N LYS A 60 8.33 9.62 -2.42
CA LYS A 60 8.13 10.56 -3.53
C LYS A 60 7.48 11.85 -3.05
N PHE A 61 6.48 11.78 -2.15
CA PHE A 61 5.88 12.97 -1.56
C PHE A 61 6.85 13.76 -0.68
N ARG A 62 7.71 13.08 0.08
CA ARG A 62 8.79 13.73 0.84
C ARG A 62 9.80 14.44 -0.06
N GLN A 63 10.13 13.88 -1.23
CA GLN A 63 11.17 14.42 -2.13
C GLN A 63 10.64 15.48 -3.10
N ARG A 64 9.47 15.22 -3.71
CA ARG A 64 8.89 16.04 -4.77
C ARG A 64 7.38 15.85 -4.79
N PRO A 65 6.63 16.55 -3.94
CA PRO A 65 5.19 16.35 -3.84
C PRO A 65 4.49 16.88 -5.09
N VAL A 66 3.32 16.31 -5.40
CA VAL A 66 2.46 16.78 -6.50
C VAL A 66 1.61 17.97 -6.05
N VAL A 67 1.32 18.07 -4.75
CA VAL A 67 0.63 19.19 -4.09
C VAL A 67 1.39 19.55 -2.79
N PRO A 68 1.45 20.84 -2.40
CA PRO A 68 2.13 21.22 -1.15
C PRO A 68 1.55 20.49 0.07
N LEU A 69 2.44 20.04 0.95
CA LEU A 69 2.15 19.49 2.27
C LEU A 69 2.29 20.56 3.35
N ASP A 70 1.48 20.45 4.39
CA ASP A 70 1.65 21.19 5.63
C ASP A 70 2.63 20.47 6.57
N PHE A 71 3.52 21.24 7.20
CA PHE A 71 4.55 20.71 8.11
C PHE A 71 4.19 20.93 9.59
N PRO A 72 4.68 20.06 10.51
CA PRO A 72 5.44 18.82 10.25
C PRO A 72 4.58 17.73 9.60
N PHE A 73 5.18 16.83 8.81
CA PHE A 73 4.45 15.76 8.13
C PHE A 73 4.98 14.37 8.54
N VAL A 74 4.07 13.46 8.89
CA VAL A 74 4.39 12.04 9.17
C VAL A 74 4.05 11.22 7.92
N PRO A 75 5.00 10.50 7.30
CA PRO A 75 4.72 9.70 6.11
C PRO A 75 4.03 8.37 6.44
N GLY A 76 3.62 7.66 5.38
CA GLY A 76 3.02 6.33 5.47
C GLY A 76 1.52 6.33 5.17
N CYS A 77 1.09 5.33 4.39
CA CYS A 77 -0.30 5.15 3.96
C CYS A 77 -0.93 3.89 4.55
N ASP A 78 -0.18 2.80 4.52
CA ASP A 78 -0.69 1.47 4.86
C ASP A 78 -0.45 1.17 6.33
N MET A 79 -1.46 0.60 7.00
CA MET A 79 -1.33 0.13 8.37
C MET A 79 -2.23 -1.06 8.69
N ALA A 80 -1.87 -1.79 9.75
CA ALA A 80 -2.73 -2.69 10.48
C ALA A 80 -2.50 -2.52 11.99
N GLY A 81 -3.57 -2.63 12.79
CA GLY A 81 -3.52 -2.32 14.22
C GLY A 81 -4.82 -2.60 14.95
N ILE A 82 -4.92 -2.10 16.18
CA ILE A 82 -6.03 -2.37 17.11
C ILE A 82 -6.75 -1.06 17.41
N VAL A 83 -8.08 -1.06 17.34
CA VAL A 83 -8.91 0.10 17.73
C VAL A 83 -8.83 0.27 19.26
N VAL A 84 -8.35 1.41 19.72
CA VAL A 84 -8.23 1.77 21.16
C VAL A 84 -9.14 2.93 21.56
N GLY A 85 -9.77 3.59 20.59
CA GLY A 85 -10.78 4.62 20.80
C GLY A 85 -11.59 4.85 19.53
N LYS A 86 -12.77 5.46 19.65
CA LYS A 86 -13.63 5.79 18.50
C LYS A 86 -14.48 7.02 18.78
N GLY A 87 -14.84 7.73 17.73
CA GLY A 87 -15.85 8.79 17.78
C GLY A 87 -17.26 8.23 17.95
N ASP A 88 -18.18 9.10 18.39
CA ASP A 88 -19.55 8.71 18.73
C ASP A 88 -20.41 8.26 17.53
N SER A 89 -20.04 8.65 16.31
CA SER A 89 -20.76 8.27 15.08
C SER A 89 -20.23 6.98 14.46
N VAL A 90 -19.11 6.45 14.94
CA VAL A 90 -18.54 5.18 14.45
C VAL A 90 -19.46 4.03 14.83
N SER A 91 -19.89 3.28 13.81
CA SER A 91 -20.84 2.17 13.97
C SER A 91 -20.32 0.84 13.45
N ARG A 92 -19.32 0.84 12.56
CA ARG A 92 -18.82 -0.39 11.94
C ARG A 92 -17.81 -1.13 12.79
N PHE A 93 -17.21 -0.48 13.80
CA PHE A 93 -16.13 -1.04 14.62
C PHE A 93 -16.28 -0.72 16.11
N ASP A 94 -15.70 -1.59 16.93
CA ASP A 94 -15.62 -1.46 18.38
C ASP A 94 -14.17 -1.42 18.87
N ILE A 95 -13.97 -0.92 20.10
CA ILE A 95 -12.67 -0.98 20.77
C ILE A 95 -12.25 -2.45 20.91
N GLY A 96 -11.00 -2.75 20.54
CA GLY A 96 -10.45 -4.10 20.48
C GLY A 96 -10.52 -4.75 19.09
N ASP A 97 -11.25 -4.16 18.12
CA ASP A 97 -11.25 -4.67 16.75
C ASP A 97 -9.86 -4.53 16.12
N GLU A 98 -9.39 -5.58 15.45
CA GLU A 98 -8.19 -5.56 14.62
C GLU A 98 -8.57 -5.05 13.22
N VAL A 99 -7.92 -3.98 12.78
CA VAL A 99 -8.23 -3.31 11.51
C VAL A 99 -7.00 -3.10 10.65
N TYR A 100 -7.20 -2.94 9.35
CA TYR A 100 -6.16 -2.57 8.39
C TYR A 100 -6.72 -1.72 7.26
N GLY A 101 -5.87 -0.91 6.63
CA GLY A 101 -6.30 -0.06 5.53
C GLY A 101 -5.22 0.89 5.01
N ASN A 102 -5.58 1.59 3.93
CA ASN A 102 -4.84 2.72 3.39
C ASN A 102 -5.53 3.99 3.90
N ILE A 103 -4.83 4.79 4.70
CA ILE A 103 -5.43 5.95 5.36
C ILE A 103 -5.32 7.23 4.52
N GLN A 104 -4.63 7.19 3.38
CA GLN A 104 -4.13 8.37 2.71
C GLN A 104 -4.59 8.45 1.26
N ASN A 105 -5.27 9.54 0.92
CA ASN A 105 -5.70 9.84 -0.44
C ASN A 105 -4.97 11.06 -1.02
N PHE A 106 -3.91 10.80 -1.79
CA PHE A 106 -3.10 11.83 -2.44
C PHE A 106 -3.71 12.46 -3.69
N THR A 107 -4.93 12.08 -4.07
CA THR A 107 -5.65 12.66 -5.22
C THR A 107 -6.62 13.78 -4.83
N THR A 108 -6.73 14.05 -3.53
CA THR A 108 -7.59 15.10 -2.97
C THR A 108 -6.77 16.17 -2.27
N ASP A 109 -7.39 17.31 -2.01
CA ASP A 109 -6.86 18.38 -1.17
C ASP A 109 -6.80 18.01 0.33
N LYS A 110 -7.33 16.85 0.72
CA LYS A 110 -7.42 16.37 2.10
C LYS A 110 -6.35 15.33 2.44
N ILE A 111 -5.10 15.68 2.21
CA ILE A 111 -3.94 14.88 2.65
C ILE A 111 -3.86 14.93 4.18
N LYS A 112 -3.83 13.76 4.84
CA LYS A 112 -3.60 13.70 6.28
C LYS A 112 -2.16 14.08 6.60
N GLN A 113 -1.99 14.98 7.55
CA GLN A 113 -0.67 15.38 8.04
C GLN A 113 0.01 14.27 8.85
N LEU A 114 -0.78 13.48 9.60
CA LEU A 114 -0.30 12.36 10.41
C LEU A 114 -0.53 11.02 9.67
N GLY A 115 0.50 10.52 9.00
CA GLY A 115 0.54 9.21 8.35
C GLY A 115 0.78 8.03 9.30
N THR A 116 1.15 6.87 8.74
CA THR A 116 1.21 5.59 9.48
C THR A 116 2.53 5.29 10.18
N LEU A 117 3.57 6.13 10.04
CA LEU A 117 4.80 6.01 10.83
C LEU A 117 4.68 6.71 12.20
N ALA A 118 3.64 6.34 12.93
CA ALA A 118 3.29 6.80 14.27
C ALA A 118 2.72 5.63 15.08
N GLU A 119 2.93 5.60 16.39
CA GLU A 119 2.37 4.54 17.27
C GLU A 119 0.84 4.53 17.30
N PHE A 120 0.21 5.70 17.20
CA PHE A 120 -1.23 5.90 17.21
C PHE A 120 -1.66 6.88 16.12
N ILE A 121 -2.69 6.50 15.38
CA ILE A 121 -3.27 7.30 14.31
C ILE A 121 -4.77 7.49 14.49
N VAL A 122 -5.31 8.53 13.86
CA VAL A 122 -6.76 8.64 13.63
C VAL A 122 -7.09 8.37 12.16
N VAL A 123 -8.13 7.56 11.93
CA VAL A 123 -8.56 7.16 10.58
C VAL A 123 -10.08 7.07 10.52
N GLU A 124 -10.69 7.54 9.44
CA GLU A 124 -12.13 7.40 9.20
C GLU A 124 -12.50 5.92 9.06
N GLU A 125 -13.63 5.51 9.65
CA GLU A 125 -14.04 4.11 9.63
C GLU A 125 -14.21 3.56 8.20
N GLU A 126 -14.56 4.42 7.23
CA GLU A 126 -14.71 4.06 5.81
C GLU A 126 -13.41 3.64 5.10
N LEU A 127 -12.24 3.99 5.63
CA LEU A 127 -10.94 3.72 5.00
C LEU A 127 -10.34 2.37 5.43
N VAL A 128 -10.92 1.73 6.45
CA VAL A 128 -10.42 0.48 7.02
C VAL A 128 -11.42 -0.67 6.88
N ALA A 129 -10.89 -1.88 7.01
CA ALA A 129 -11.65 -3.12 7.14
C ALA A 129 -11.11 -3.94 8.33
N ARG A 130 -11.90 -4.93 8.76
CA ARG A 130 -11.47 -5.89 9.79
C ARG A 130 -10.32 -6.72 9.24
N LYS A 131 -9.27 -6.92 10.04
CA LYS A 131 -8.17 -7.80 9.68
C LYS A 131 -8.67 -9.26 9.70
N PRO A 132 -8.45 -10.05 8.64
CA PRO A 132 -8.76 -11.48 8.67
C PRO A 132 -8.00 -12.16 9.81
N LYS A 133 -8.65 -13.10 10.50
CA LYS A 133 -8.09 -13.73 11.72
C LYS A 133 -6.84 -14.55 11.46
N ASN A 134 -6.69 -15.11 10.27
CA ASN A 134 -5.57 -15.96 9.88
C ASN A 134 -4.41 -15.18 9.21
N VAL A 135 -4.48 -13.86 9.16
CA VAL A 135 -3.48 -12.97 8.55
C VAL A 135 -2.79 -12.17 9.66
N SER A 136 -1.46 -12.11 9.63
CA SER A 136 -0.68 -11.33 10.61
C SER A 136 -0.88 -9.81 10.41
N PHE A 137 -0.50 -8.99 11.40
CA PHE A 137 -0.53 -7.54 11.23
C PHE A 137 0.41 -7.08 10.10
N GLU A 138 1.59 -7.65 9.99
CA GLU A 138 2.56 -7.38 8.91
C GLU A 138 1.98 -7.72 7.53
N GLU A 139 1.36 -8.89 7.41
CA GLU A 139 0.72 -9.31 6.17
C GLU A 139 -0.44 -8.39 5.81
N ALA A 140 -1.30 -8.07 6.77
CA ALA A 140 -2.43 -7.17 6.57
C ALA A 140 -1.98 -5.76 6.16
N ALA A 141 -0.99 -5.19 6.86
CA ALA A 141 -0.42 -3.88 6.54
C ALA A 141 0.24 -3.86 5.16
N SER A 142 0.71 -5.00 4.63
CA SER A 142 1.34 -5.06 3.31
C SER A 142 0.38 -4.95 2.13
N LEU A 143 -0.93 -5.10 2.35
CA LEU A 143 -1.94 -5.18 1.29
C LEU A 143 -2.49 -3.84 0.77
N PRO A 144 -2.80 -2.81 1.58
CA PRO A 144 -3.83 -1.84 1.23
C PRO A 144 -3.62 -1.04 -0.06
N VAL A 145 -2.60 -0.18 -0.14
CA VAL A 145 -2.28 0.59 -1.36
C VAL A 145 -2.03 -0.34 -2.54
N ALA A 146 -1.26 -1.42 -2.35
CA ALA A 146 -0.86 -2.29 -3.44
C ALA A 146 -2.05 -3.03 -4.07
N PHE A 147 -2.98 -3.48 -3.22
CA PHE A 147 -4.20 -4.16 -3.62
C PHE A 147 -5.18 -3.20 -4.31
N GLN A 148 -5.47 -2.06 -3.68
CA GLN A 148 -6.35 -1.04 -4.26
C GLN A 148 -5.82 -0.60 -5.62
N THR A 149 -4.50 -0.41 -5.76
CA THR A 149 -3.85 -0.06 -7.02
C THR A 149 -4.11 -1.13 -8.08
N ALA A 150 -3.89 -2.40 -7.74
CA ALA A 150 -4.09 -3.52 -8.65
C ALA A 150 -5.53 -3.61 -9.17
N ILE A 151 -6.53 -3.53 -8.28
CA ILE A 151 -7.94 -3.62 -8.67
C ILE A 151 -8.36 -2.43 -9.53
N GLU A 152 -7.96 -1.22 -9.17
CA GLU A 152 -8.36 -0.04 -9.93
C GLU A 152 -7.77 -0.05 -11.35
N GLY A 153 -6.57 -0.59 -11.53
CA GLY A 153 -6.01 -0.77 -12.88
C GLY A 153 -6.81 -1.76 -13.73
N PHE A 154 -7.23 -2.91 -13.17
CA PHE A 154 -8.11 -3.84 -13.90
C PHE A 154 -9.47 -3.23 -14.22
N LYS A 155 -10.03 -2.44 -13.29
CA LYS A 155 -11.29 -1.73 -13.49
C LYS A 155 -11.18 -0.66 -14.58
N THR A 156 -10.14 0.16 -14.53
CA THR A 156 -9.82 1.20 -15.53
C THR A 156 -9.63 0.59 -16.92
N ALA A 157 -8.95 -0.56 -17.00
CA ALA A 157 -8.78 -1.31 -18.24
C ALA A 157 -10.09 -1.97 -18.75
N GLY A 158 -11.12 -2.05 -17.92
CA GLY A 158 -12.33 -2.80 -18.24
C GLY A 158 -12.08 -4.30 -18.44
N PHE A 159 -11.05 -4.87 -17.81
CA PHE A 159 -10.59 -6.25 -18.03
C PHE A 159 -11.70 -7.27 -17.82
N LYS A 160 -11.77 -8.27 -18.70
CA LYS A 160 -12.79 -9.32 -18.73
C LYS A 160 -12.18 -10.70 -18.59
N LYS A 161 -12.95 -11.60 -17.97
CA LYS A 161 -12.58 -13.02 -17.84
C LYS A 161 -12.20 -13.61 -19.21
N GLY A 162 -11.13 -14.41 -19.24
CA GLY A 162 -10.62 -15.05 -20.44
C GLY A 162 -9.67 -14.21 -21.29
N GLN A 163 -9.43 -12.94 -20.94
CA GLN A 163 -8.40 -12.11 -21.58
C GLN A 163 -6.99 -12.45 -21.08
N SER A 164 -5.97 -12.15 -21.90
CA SER A 164 -4.57 -12.29 -21.50
C SER A 164 -3.99 -10.98 -20.97
N VAL A 165 -3.07 -11.06 -20.01
CA VAL A 165 -2.44 -9.88 -19.39
C VAL A 165 -0.92 -10.00 -19.37
N PHE A 166 -0.24 -8.89 -19.70
CA PHE A 166 1.19 -8.73 -19.55
C PHE A 166 1.50 -7.74 -18.42
N ILE A 167 2.20 -8.19 -17.39
CA ILE A 167 2.46 -7.42 -16.17
C ILE A 167 3.93 -7.05 -16.13
N VAL A 168 4.24 -5.76 -16.11
CA VAL A 168 5.62 -5.27 -15.97
C VAL A 168 5.95 -5.15 -14.49
N GLY A 169 7.07 -5.74 -14.05
CA GLY A 169 7.51 -5.63 -12.65
C GLY A 169 6.80 -6.59 -11.68
N GLY A 170 6.52 -7.82 -12.13
CA GLY A 170 5.69 -8.80 -11.41
C GLY A 170 6.16 -9.19 -10.00
N ALA A 171 7.42 -8.94 -9.66
CA ALA A 171 7.94 -9.25 -8.32
C ALA A 171 7.77 -8.11 -7.30
N GLY A 172 7.33 -6.92 -7.71
CA GLY A 172 7.14 -5.78 -6.81
C GLY A 172 5.85 -5.88 -5.99
N GLY A 173 5.66 -4.96 -5.05
CA GLY A 173 4.47 -4.93 -4.17
C GLY A 173 3.15 -4.99 -4.95
N VAL A 174 2.94 -4.10 -5.93
CA VAL A 174 1.75 -4.10 -6.78
C VAL A 174 1.75 -5.29 -7.74
N GLY A 175 2.84 -5.50 -8.49
CA GLY A 175 2.92 -6.54 -9.52
C GLY A 175 2.63 -7.94 -8.98
N SER A 176 3.06 -8.24 -7.74
CA SER A 176 2.82 -9.54 -7.10
C SER A 176 1.32 -9.79 -6.84
N LEU A 177 0.56 -8.76 -6.51
CA LEU A 177 -0.90 -8.83 -6.34
C LEU A 177 -1.62 -8.83 -7.69
N VAL A 178 -1.14 -8.08 -8.70
CA VAL A 178 -1.73 -8.09 -10.05
C VAL A 178 -1.70 -9.50 -10.65
N ILE A 179 -0.61 -10.25 -10.48
CA ILE A 179 -0.51 -11.65 -10.96
C ILE A 179 -1.57 -12.53 -10.28
N GLN A 180 -1.60 -12.51 -8.94
CA GLN A 180 -2.51 -13.35 -8.17
C GLN A 180 -3.97 -13.00 -8.49
N LEU A 181 -4.32 -11.72 -8.57
CA LEU A 181 -5.66 -11.25 -8.89
C LEU A 181 -6.05 -11.59 -10.34
N ALA A 182 -5.14 -11.43 -11.30
CA ALA A 182 -5.39 -11.81 -12.69
C ALA A 182 -5.84 -13.27 -12.78
N LYS A 183 -5.14 -14.17 -12.06
CA LYS A 183 -5.43 -15.60 -12.10
C LYS A 183 -6.65 -15.99 -11.26
N GLN A 184 -6.70 -15.57 -10.00
CA GLN A 184 -7.64 -16.08 -9.00
C GLN A 184 -8.97 -15.33 -8.99
N PHE A 185 -8.96 -14.04 -9.29
CA PHE A 185 -10.13 -13.17 -9.19
C PHE A 185 -10.72 -12.84 -10.56
N TYR A 186 -9.89 -12.37 -11.49
CA TYR A 186 -10.34 -11.95 -12.82
C TYR A 186 -10.44 -13.10 -13.83
N GLY A 187 -9.83 -14.26 -13.56
CA GLY A 187 -9.88 -15.42 -14.44
C GLY A 187 -9.25 -15.15 -15.82
N ALA A 188 -8.07 -14.52 -15.82
CA ALA A 188 -7.26 -14.35 -17.02
C ALA A 188 -6.96 -15.70 -17.67
N SER A 189 -7.01 -15.75 -19.00
CA SER A 189 -6.67 -16.98 -19.75
C SER A 189 -5.17 -17.24 -19.75
N PHE A 190 -4.37 -16.19 -19.71
CA PHE A 190 -2.91 -16.28 -19.72
C PHE A 190 -2.28 -15.06 -19.03
N VAL A 191 -1.40 -15.31 -18.05
CA VAL A 191 -0.70 -14.28 -17.29
C VAL A 191 0.78 -14.33 -17.62
N THR A 192 1.30 -13.28 -18.24
CA THR A 192 2.75 -13.08 -18.42
C THR A 192 3.22 -11.98 -17.49
N ALA A 193 4.37 -12.18 -16.83
CA ALA A 193 4.95 -11.14 -15.98
C ALA A 193 6.46 -10.99 -16.22
N THR A 194 6.96 -9.75 -16.14
CA THR A 194 8.41 -9.48 -16.22
C THR A 194 9.05 -9.44 -14.84
N THR A 195 10.30 -9.90 -14.76
CA THR A 195 11.12 -9.80 -13.55
C THR A 195 12.60 -10.01 -13.89
N SER A 196 13.49 -9.84 -12.91
CA SER A 196 14.91 -10.16 -13.08
C SER A 196 15.17 -11.65 -12.85
N THR A 197 16.27 -12.18 -13.42
CA THR A 197 16.65 -13.60 -13.33
C THR A 197 16.44 -14.22 -11.94
N THR A 198 16.91 -13.56 -10.87
CA THR A 198 16.89 -14.11 -9.51
C THR A 198 15.49 -14.24 -8.91
N LYS A 199 14.48 -13.60 -9.51
CA LYS A 199 13.09 -13.55 -9.03
C LYS A 199 12.12 -14.35 -9.93
N VAL A 200 12.61 -15.06 -10.95
CA VAL A 200 11.78 -15.80 -11.90
C VAL A 200 10.90 -16.85 -11.22
N GLU A 201 11.50 -17.72 -10.39
CA GLU A 201 10.75 -18.78 -9.70
C GLU A 201 9.72 -18.22 -8.70
N PHE A 202 10.07 -17.12 -8.04
CA PHE A 202 9.14 -16.41 -7.19
C PHE A 202 7.90 -15.93 -7.98
N VAL A 203 8.10 -15.25 -9.11
CA VAL A 203 6.99 -14.76 -9.95
C VAL A 203 6.14 -15.89 -10.54
N LYS A 204 6.77 -17.01 -10.93
CA LYS A 204 6.02 -18.22 -11.34
C LYS A 204 5.14 -18.75 -10.20
N SER A 205 5.68 -18.81 -8.97
CA SER A 205 4.93 -19.30 -7.81
C SER A 205 3.70 -18.47 -7.45
N LEU A 206 3.64 -17.20 -7.90
CA LEU A 206 2.46 -16.33 -7.74
C LEU A 206 1.34 -16.63 -8.74
N GLY A 207 1.59 -17.46 -9.76
CA GLY A 207 0.59 -17.86 -10.76
C GLY A 207 0.80 -17.29 -12.16
N ALA A 208 1.98 -16.74 -12.47
CA ALA A 208 2.32 -16.36 -13.85
C ALA A 208 2.50 -17.61 -14.72
N ASP A 209 1.76 -17.68 -15.83
CA ASP A 209 1.85 -18.77 -16.81
C ASP A 209 3.17 -18.69 -17.63
N LYS A 210 3.65 -17.46 -17.87
CA LYS A 210 4.94 -17.18 -18.50
C LYS A 210 5.67 -16.08 -17.72
N VAL A 211 6.98 -16.24 -17.55
CA VAL A 211 7.83 -15.20 -16.96
C VAL A 211 8.87 -14.75 -17.98
N VAL A 212 8.96 -13.44 -18.17
CA VAL A 212 9.95 -12.81 -19.04
C VAL A 212 11.06 -12.23 -18.16
N ASP A 213 12.27 -12.75 -18.36
CA ASP A 213 13.46 -12.20 -17.73
C ASP A 213 13.94 -10.98 -18.52
N TYR A 214 13.63 -9.77 -18.04
CA TYR A 214 13.96 -8.54 -18.77
C TYR A 214 15.47 -8.33 -18.94
N THR A 215 16.31 -9.05 -18.18
CA THR A 215 17.77 -8.98 -18.32
C THR A 215 18.27 -9.76 -19.55
N LYS A 216 17.41 -10.58 -20.16
CA LYS A 216 17.73 -11.46 -21.30
C LYS A 216 16.83 -11.25 -22.51
N THR A 217 15.64 -10.70 -22.32
CA THR A 217 14.64 -10.55 -23.38
C THR A 217 14.05 -9.15 -23.34
N ARG A 218 14.15 -8.43 -24.46
CA ARG A 218 13.52 -7.11 -24.62
C ARG A 218 12.07 -7.27 -25.07
N TYR A 219 11.25 -6.25 -24.88
CA TYR A 219 9.82 -6.30 -25.21
C TYR A 219 9.57 -6.55 -26.71
N GLU A 220 10.41 -5.99 -27.58
CA GLU A 220 10.30 -6.10 -29.05
C GLU A 220 10.56 -7.52 -29.56
N ASP A 221 11.29 -8.31 -28.77
CA ASP A 221 11.60 -9.69 -29.09
C ASP A 221 10.43 -10.63 -28.71
N ILE A 222 9.46 -10.15 -27.93
CA ILE A 222 8.24 -10.87 -27.53
C ILE A 222 7.22 -10.84 -28.67
N LYS A 223 6.86 -12.03 -29.17
CA LYS A 223 5.95 -12.16 -30.32
C LYS A 223 4.48 -12.17 -29.92
N GLU A 224 4.16 -12.64 -28.71
CA GLU A 224 2.80 -12.65 -28.20
C GLU A 224 2.27 -11.23 -27.95
N LYS A 225 0.98 -11.02 -28.22
CA LYS A 225 0.27 -9.77 -27.93
C LYS A 225 -0.85 -9.99 -26.91
N TYR A 226 -1.02 -9.04 -26.01
CA TYR A 226 -1.88 -9.19 -24.84
C TYR A 226 -3.10 -8.26 -24.90
N ASP A 227 -4.21 -8.70 -24.30
CA ASP A 227 -5.45 -7.92 -24.18
C ASP A 227 -5.34 -6.79 -23.16
N LEU A 228 -4.36 -6.85 -22.26
CA LEU A 228 -4.00 -5.81 -21.30
C LEU A 228 -2.49 -5.80 -21.07
N VAL A 229 -1.88 -4.61 -21.09
CA VAL A 229 -0.55 -4.39 -20.49
C VAL A 229 -0.73 -3.62 -19.19
N TYR A 230 -0.24 -4.18 -18.10
CA TYR A 230 -0.29 -3.60 -16.77
C TYR A 230 1.14 -3.25 -16.34
N ASP A 231 1.52 -1.98 -16.44
CA ASP A 231 2.84 -1.49 -16.08
C ASP A 231 2.87 -0.98 -14.63
N THR A 232 3.63 -1.66 -13.77
CA THR A 232 3.77 -1.28 -12.36
C THR A 232 5.05 -0.49 -12.05
N ILE A 233 5.84 -0.13 -13.06
CA ILE A 233 7.16 0.51 -12.87
C ILE A 233 7.30 1.84 -13.61
N GLY A 234 6.44 2.12 -14.60
CA GLY A 234 6.47 3.35 -15.40
C GLY A 234 7.20 3.23 -16.72
N ASP A 235 7.35 2.01 -17.26
CA ASP A 235 8.09 1.76 -18.50
C ASP A 235 7.17 1.55 -19.72
N SER A 236 5.96 2.12 -19.66
CA SER A 236 4.96 2.03 -20.73
C SER A 236 5.47 2.51 -22.08
N LYS A 237 6.44 3.44 -22.11
CA LYS A 237 7.12 3.87 -23.35
C LYS A 237 7.79 2.73 -24.12
N ASN A 238 8.15 1.63 -23.44
CA ASN A 238 8.77 0.45 -24.04
C ASN A 238 7.82 -0.74 -24.01
N SER A 239 7.10 -0.96 -22.90
CA SER A 239 6.22 -2.13 -22.74
C SER A 239 4.98 -2.08 -23.65
N TYR A 240 4.58 -0.91 -24.17
CA TYR A 240 3.41 -0.77 -25.07
C TYR A 240 3.43 -1.70 -26.28
N VAL A 241 4.61 -2.09 -26.77
CA VAL A 241 4.77 -2.91 -27.98
C VAL A 241 4.16 -4.29 -27.84
N VAL A 242 3.96 -4.81 -26.62
CA VAL A 242 3.38 -6.14 -26.39
C VAL A 242 1.85 -6.12 -26.26
N ALA A 243 1.22 -4.94 -26.22
CA ALA A 243 -0.24 -4.87 -26.25
C ALA A 243 -0.76 -5.10 -27.68
N LYS A 244 -1.98 -5.64 -27.80
CA LYS A 244 -2.76 -5.57 -29.04
C LYS A 244 -3.04 -4.10 -29.38
N GLU A 245 -3.36 -3.82 -30.65
CA GLU A 245 -3.52 -2.46 -31.21
C GLU A 245 -4.47 -1.59 -30.39
N GLU A 246 -5.63 -2.12 -30.02
CA GLU A 246 -6.66 -1.44 -29.22
C GLU A 246 -6.69 -1.87 -27.75
N ALA A 247 -5.72 -2.68 -27.30
CA ALA A 247 -5.70 -3.12 -25.91
C ALA A 247 -5.34 -1.96 -24.96
N PRO A 248 -6.01 -1.84 -23.80
CA PRO A 248 -5.64 -0.89 -22.77
C PRO A 248 -4.21 -1.13 -22.27
N ILE A 249 -3.50 -0.03 -22.02
CA ILE A 249 -2.25 -0.02 -21.26
C ILE A 249 -2.50 0.76 -19.99
N ILE A 250 -2.29 0.13 -18.84
CA ILE A 250 -2.34 0.79 -17.54
C ILE A 250 -0.92 1.09 -17.10
N ASP A 251 -0.65 2.33 -16.72
CA ASP A 251 0.59 2.75 -16.08
C ASP A 251 0.27 3.40 -14.73
N ILE A 252 0.65 2.73 -13.64
CA ILE A 252 0.35 3.22 -12.28
C ILE A 252 1.29 4.34 -11.85
N THR A 253 2.30 4.68 -12.66
CA THR A 253 3.17 5.81 -12.39
C THR A 253 2.63 7.06 -13.08
N TRP A 254 2.69 8.18 -12.36
CA TRP A 254 2.27 9.47 -12.89
C TRP A 254 3.48 10.37 -13.17
N PRO A 255 3.56 11.03 -14.35
CA PRO A 255 2.72 10.79 -15.53
C PRO A 255 3.13 9.49 -16.26
N PRO A 256 2.21 8.83 -16.99
CA PRO A 256 2.55 7.69 -17.85
C PRO A 256 3.65 8.05 -18.85
N SER A 257 4.57 7.11 -19.10
CA SER A 257 5.67 7.35 -20.05
C SER A 257 5.28 7.17 -21.52
N ASN A 258 4.09 6.63 -21.82
CA ASN A 258 3.53 6.48 -23.15
C ASN A 258 2.17 7.20 -23.27
N PRO A 259 1.89 7.96 -24.35
CA PRO A 259 0.62 8.64 -24.55
C PRO A 259 -0.60 7.70 -24.74
N ARG A 260 -0.40 6.43 -25.11
CA ARG A 260 -1.46 5.41 -25.17
C ARG A 260 -1.80 4.84 -23.79
N ALA A 261 -0.91 5.03 -22.81
CA ALA A 261 -1.12 4.51 -21.46
C ALA A 261 -2.06 5.41 -20.67
N MET A 262 -2.98 4.77 -19.97
CA MET A 262 -3.91 5.40 -19.04
C MET A 262 -3.34 5.31 -17.63
N HIS A 263 -3.36 6.43 -16.91
CA HIS A 263 -3.09 6.41 -15.47
C HIS A 263 -4.33 5.95 -14.71
N SER A 264 -4.15 5.02 -13.77
CA SER A 264 -5.21 4.56 -12.89
C SER A 264 -5.17 5.34 -11.57
N ASN A 265 -6.12 6.24 -11.36
CA ASN A 265 -6.25 6.98 -10.10
C ASN A 265 -6.75 6.06 -9.00
N LEU A 266 -5.98 5.92 -7.93
CA LEU A 266 -6.35 5.11 -6.78
C LEU A 266 -7.61 5.67 -6.10
N THR A 267 -8.62 4.83 -5.90
CA THR A 267 -9.73 5.13 -4.99
C THR A 267 -9.45 4.47 -3.63
N VAL A 268 -9.38 5.28 -2.58
CA VAL A 268 -9.16 4.79 -1.21
C VAL A 268 -10.52 4.45 -0.60
N CYS A 269 -10.73 3.18 -0.26
CA CYS A 269 -11.96 2.69 0.33
C CYS A 269 -11.68 1.37 1.07
N GLY A 270 -12.20 1.24 2.29
CA GLY A 270 -12.06 0.04 3.12
C GLY A 270 -12.92 -1.14 2.64
N GLU A 271 -14.12 -0.88 2.09
CA GLU A 271 -15.06 -1.93 1.66
C GLU A 271 -14.49 -2.86 0.57
N VAL A 272 -13.51 -2.39 -0.20
CA VAL A 272 -12.86 -3.22 -1.24
C VAL A 272 -12.10 -4.40 -0.61
N PHE A 273 -11.65 -4.27 0.63
CA PHE A 273 -10.95 -5.32 1.36
C PHE A 273 -11.90 -6.43 1.83
N GLU A 274 -13.14 -6.10 2.17
CA GLU A 274 -14.17 -7.09 2.54
C GLU A 274 -14.45 -8.06 1.39
N LYS A 275 -14.32 -7.59 0.13
CA LYS A 275 -14.53 -8.44 -1.07
C LYS A 275 -13.43 -9.48 -1.29
N ILE A 276 -12.24 -9.29 -0.71
CA ILE A 276 -11.11 -10.22 -0.88
C ILE A 276 -10.75 -10.99 0.38
N GLU A 277 -11.37 -10.68 1.51
CA GLU A 277 -11.23 -11.45 2.74
C GLU A 277 -11.35 -12.97 2.50
N PRO A 278 -12.35 -13.49 1.75
CA PRO A 278 -12.43 -14.94 1.50
C PRO A 278 -11.22 -15.51 0.76
N TYR A 279 -10.56 -14.71 -0.10
CA TYR A 279 -9.37 -15.13 -0.86
C TYR A 279 -8.11 -15.09 -0.01
N LEU A 280 -8.03 -14.18 0.95
CA LEU A 280 -6.97 -14.14 1.96
C LEU A 280 -7.12 -15.34 2.92
N GLU A 281 -8.35 -15.58 3.41
CA GLU A 281 -8.63 -16.67 4.35
C GLU A 281 -8.34 -18.05 3.77
N ASN A 282 -8.72 -18.30 2.51
CA ASN A 282 -8.44 -19.58 1.84
C ASN A 282 -7.06 -19.66 1.19
N GLY A 283 -6.23 -18.61 1.33
CA GLY A 283 -4.86 -18.56 0.82
C GLY A 283 -4.72 -18.50 -0.70
N LYS A 284 -5.79 -18.21 -1.45
CA LYS A 284 -5.72 -17.95 -2.91
C LYS A 284 -5.06 -16.62 -3.21
N LEU A 285 -5.20 -15.64 -2.33
CA LEU A 285 -4.46 -14.39 -2.35
C LEU A 285 -3.57 -14.34 -1.12
N LYS A 286 -2.29 -14.02 -1.31
CA LYS A 286 -1.31 -13.94 -0.21
C LYS A 286 -0.59 -12.61 -0.24
N ALA A 287 -0.42 -12.05 0.96
CA ALA A 287 0.52 -10.98 1.20
C ALA A 287 1.92 -11.40 0.75
N THR A 288 2.67 -10.48 0.14
CA THR A 288 4.07 -10.70 -0.22
C THR A 288 4.92 -9.67 0.49
N ILE A 289 5.59 -10.10 1.55
CA ILE A 289 6.55 -9.29 2.30
C ILE A 289 7.96 -9.57 1.77
N ASP A 290 8.75 -8.52 1.64
CA ASP A 290 10.14 -8.65 1.24
C ASP A 290 10.97 -9.43 2.28
N PRO A 291 11.89 -10.31 1.88
CA PRO A 291 12.73 -11.06 2.83
C PRO A 291 13.62 -10.22 3.75
N ALA A 292 13.90 -8.97 3.40
CA ALA A 292 14.61 -8.03 4.26
C ALA A 292 13.68 -7.35 5.29
N SER A 293 12.38 -7.68 5.30
CA SER A 293 11.37 -7.16 6.22
C SER A 293 10.91 -8.23 7.22
N PRO A 294 10.35 -7.82 8.38
CA PRO A 294 10.08 -6.43 8.76
C PRO A 294 11.33 -5.68 9.26
N PHE A 295 11.34 -4.37 9.07
CA PHE A 295 12.28 -3.44 9.71
C PHE A 295 11.65 -2.93 11.01
N HIS A 296 12.43 -2.80 12.09
CA HIS A 296 11.91 -2.23 13.33
C HIS A 296 11.46 -0.78 13.12
N PHE A 297 10.49 -0.29 13.88
CA PHE A 297 10.08 1.12 13.85
C PHE A 297 11.23 2.13 14.00
N TYR A 298 12.33 1.79 14.67
CA TYR A 298 13.48 2.69 14.80
C TYR A 298 14.43 2.66 13.59
N GLU A 299 14.19 1.77 12.62
CA GLU A 299 14.99 1.56 11.41
C GLU A 299 14.28 2.12 10.16
N VAL A 300 13.41 3.13 10.32
CA VAL A 300 12.64 3.72 9.21
C VAL A 300 13.54 4.33 8.14
N ILE A 301 14.69 4.90 8.52
CA ILE A 301 15.65 5.47 7.54
C ILE A 301 16.24 4.35 6.67
N GLU A 302 16.61 3.22 7.27
CA GLU A 302 17.12 2.03 6.60
C GLU A 302 16.06 1.42 5.69
N ALA A 303 14.81 1.32 6.17
CA ALA A 303 13.69 0.82 5.39
C ALA A 303 13.41 1.68 4.14
N PHE A 304 13.42 3.02 4.28
CA PHE A 304 13.33 3.93 3.13
C PHE A 304 14.53 3.79 2.20
N SER A 305 15.74 3.69 2.74
CA SER A 305 16.97 3.47 1.95
C SER A 305 16.85 2.21 1.08
N TYR A 306 16.35 1.11 1.65
CA TYR A 306 16.12 -0.14 0.93
C TYR A 306 15.01 0.00 -0.11
N LEU A 307 13.86 0.60 0.25
CA LEU A 307 12.74 0.81 -0.66
C LEU A 307 13.14 1.64 -1.88
N GLU A 308 13.90 2.72 -1.68
CA GLU A 308 14.37 3.64 -2.72
C GLU A 308 15.32 2.97 -3.73
N THR A 309 15.90 1.80 -3.41
CA THR A 309 16.67 1.01 -4.39
C THR A 309 15.81 0.42 -5.52
N GLY A 310 14.49 0.31 -5.31
CA GLY A 310 13.57 -0.36 -6.22
C GLY A 310 13.76 -1.88 -6.29
N ARG A 311 14.54 -2.48 -5.37
CA ARG A 311 14.90 -3.91 -5.43
C ARG A 311 14.02 -4.82 -4.59
N ALA A 312 13.04 -4.27 -3.86
CA ALA A 312 12.12 -5.07 -3.07
C ALA A 312 11.42 -6.17 -3.90
N ARG A 313 11.18 -7.31 -3.28
CA ARG A 313 10.41 -8.47 -3.75
C ARG A 313 9.16 -8.57 -2.88
N GLY A 314 8.12 -7.82 -3.26
CA GLY A 314 6.94 -7.59 -2.44
C GLY A 314 7.00 -6.24 -1.73
N LYS A 315 6.53 -6.21 -0.48
CA LYS A 315 6.32 -5.01 0.33
C LYS A 315 7.34 -4.91 1.45
N VAL A 316 7.83 -3.68 1.66
CA VAL A 316 8.68 -3.32 2.81
C VAL A 316 7.76 -3.00 3.98
N VAL A 317 7.94 -3.70 5.09
CA VAL A 317 7.08 -3.60 6.28
C VAL A 317 7.87 -3.06 7.46
N ILE A 318 7.22 -2.19 8.24
CA ILE A 318 7.70 -1.69 9.53
C ILE A 318 6.96 -2.44 10.64
N SER A 319 7.71 -3.20 11.44
CA SER A 319 7.25 -3.94 12.63
C SER A 319 8.50 -4.48 13.37
N PRO A 320 8.51 -4.58 14.70
CA PRO A 320 7.48 -4.12 15.63
C PRO A 320 7.51 -2.60 15.81
N PHE A 321 6.37 -2.06 16.25
CA PHE A 321 6.25 -0.72 16.80
C PHE A 321 6.63 -0.71 18.29
N PRO A 322 7.03 0.42 18.88
CA PRO A 322 7.36 0.47 20.29
C PRO A 322 6.14 0.15 21.17
N SER A 323 6.39 -0.50 22.30
CA SER A 323 5.36 -0.99 23.24
C SER A 323 5.12 -0.02 24.40
N THR A 324 5.46 1.26 24.24
CA THR A 324 5.48 2.30 25.28
C THR A 324 4.14 2.54 25.98
N HIS A 325 3.04 2.04 25.41
CA HIS A 325 1.67 2.25 25.88
C HIS A 325 0.81 0.97 25.98
N GLU A 326 1.38 -0.24 25.88
CA GLU A 326 0.57 -1.47 25.84
C GLU A 326 -0.27 -1.71 27.10
N ASP A 327 0.20 -1.26 28.26
CA ASP A 327 -0.52 -1.44 29.55
C ASP A 327 -1.59 -0.36 29.81
N GLU A 328 -1.65 0.72 29.01
CA GLU A 328 -2.54 1.86 29.27
C GLU A 328 -3.90 1.76 28.58
N PHE A 329 -4.05 0.84 27.61
CA PHE A 329 -5.23 0.74 26.74
C PHE A 329 -5.92 -0.65 26.72
N LEU A 330 -5.43 -1.62 27.52
CA LEU A 330 -6.08 -2.92 27.77
C LEU A 330 -7.14 -2.84 28.88
#